data_AF-A0A1T4WN25-F1
#
_entry.id   AF-A0A1T4WN25-F1
#
_cell.length_a   1.000
_cell.length_b   1.000
_cell.length_c   1.000
_cell.angle_alpha   90.00
_cell.angle_beta   90.00
_cell.angle_gamma   90.00
#
_symmetry.space_group_name_H-M   'P 1'
#
loop_
_entity.id
_entity.type
_entity.pdbx_description
1 polymer ?
#
loop_
_entity_poly.entity_id
_entity_poly.type
_entity_poly.pdbx_seq_one_letter_code
_entity_poly.pdbx_strand_id
1 'polypeptide(L)'
;MRIEWNIQKKRGNVRPVLTYSITLDNYEIDLCLPMVRVESRIPVPPESFMSHCWPEANERNDWVPKSFYLLQTPSHKTGFLNERLVLPWRRDNAYPEVDAGFRLLRQAFEEMLRQSSDSAPMDEKKVLETTTVAKQRIAGAFMAERILQAVKA
;
A
#
# COMPACT_ATOMS: atom_id res chain seq x y z
N MET A 1 -0.02 -2.81 10.05
CA MET A 1 -0.78 -3.47 8.98
C MET A 1 -1.44 -4.69 9.59
N ARG A 2 -2.76 -4.80 9.43
CA ARG A 2 -3.56 -5.96 9.85
C ARG A 2 -4.06 -6.69 8.61
N ILE A 3 -3.70 -7.97 8.49
CA ILE A 3 -4.19 -8.87 7.44
C ILE A 3 -5.18 -9.84 8.08
N GLU A 4 -6.38 -9.92 7.55
CA GLU A 4 -7.38 -10.92 7.94
C GLU A 4 -7.81 -11.70 6.70
N TRP A 5 -7.94 -13.01 6.83
CA TRP A 5 -8.37 -13.83 5.71
C TRP A 5 -9.21 -15.02 6.16
N ASN A 6 -10.06 -15.47 5.25
CA ASN A 6 -10.95 -16.61 5.44
C ASN A 6 -11.04 -17.41 4.14
N ILE A 7 -10.97 -18.74 4.25
CA ILE A 7 -11.21 -19.65 3.13
C ILE A 7 -12.54 -20.35 3.36
N GLN A 8 -13.49 -20.11 2.46
CA GLN A 8 -14.80 -20.74 2.51
C GLN A 8 -14.97 -21.76 1.38
N LYS A 9 -15.44 -22.96 1.74
CA LYS A 9 -15.72 -24.04 0.82
C LYS A 9 -17.12 -24.58 1.05
N LYS A 10 -17.97 -24.57 0.03
CA LYS A 10 -19.28 -25.25 0.06
C LYS A 10 -19.10 -26.73 -0.31
N ARG A 11 -19.97 -27.59 0.20
CA ARG A 11 -20.01 -29.02 -0.15
C ARG A 11 -20.22 -29.20 -1.66
N GLY A 12 -19.61 -30.23 -2.23
CA GLY A 12 -19.73 -30.62 -3.64
C GLY A 12 -18.57 -30.12 -4.51
N ASN A 13 -18.88 -29.82 -5.76
CA ASN A 13 -17.89 -29.44 -6.78
C ASN A 13 -17.54 -27.95 -6.77
N VAL A 14 -18.07 -27.17 -5.83
CA VAL A 14 -17.81 -25.72 -5.71
C VAL A 14 -16.34 -25.50 -5.33
N ARG A 15 -15.64 -24.56 -5.96
CA ARG A 15 -14.27 -24.16 -5.60
C ARG A 15 -14.24 -23.41 -4.26
N PRO A 16 -13.18 -23.61 -3.45
CA PRO A 16 -12.98 -22.75 -2.29
C PRO A 16 -12.69 -21.33 -2.73
N VAL A 17 -13.07 -20.39 -1.87
CA VAL A 17 -12.84 -18.98 -2.10
C VAL A 17 -12.13 -18.39 -0.91
N LEU A 18 -11.00 -17.76 -1.19
CA LEU A 18 -10.26 -16.92 -0.25
C LEU A 18 -10.82 -15.51 -0.31
N THR A 19 -11.23 -14.98 0.83
CA THR A 19 -11.54 -13.57 1.00
C THR A 19 -10.59 -13.01 2.04
N TYR A 20 -9.95 -11.89 1.74
CA TYR A 20 -9.02 -11.25 2.65
C TYR A 20 -9.17 -9.74 2.64
N SER A 21 -8.86 -9.14 3.80
CA SER A 21 -8.79 -7.71 3.99
C SER A 21 -7.43 -7.33 4.54
N ILE A 22 -6.94 -6.18 4.11
CA ILE A 22 -5.72 -5.57 4.64
C ILE A 22 -6.05 -4.14 5.04
N THR A 23 -5.74 -3.80 6.29
CA THR A 23 -5.91 -2.46 6.84
C THR A 23 -4.57 -1.93 7.31
N LEU A 24 -4.24 -0.71 6.91
CA LEU A 24 -3.08 0.03 7.41
C LEU A 24 -3.48 0.83 8.64
N ASP A 25 -2.54 0.98 9.57
CA ASP A 25 -2.69 1.91 10.68
C ASP A 25 -2.44 3.36 10.20
N ASN A 26 -2.94 4.34 10.96
CA ASN A 26 -2.78 5.76 10.64
C ASN A 26 -1.30 6.14 10.53
N TYR A 27 -0.44 5.62 11.41
CA TYR A 27 1.00 5.84 11.34
C TYR A 27 1.61 5.36 10.02
N GLU A 28 1.14 4.21 9.51
CA GLU A 28 1.64 3.64 8.25
C GLU A 28 1.14 4.42 7.03
N ILE A 29 -0.07 4.99 7.12
CA ILE A 29 -0.65 5.88 6.12
C ILE A 29 0.14 7.19 6.06
N ASP A 30 0.44 7.78 7.23
CA ASP A 30 1.16 9.05 7.34
C ASP A 30 2.60 8.96 6.80
N LEU A 31 3.23 7.78 6.90
CA LEU A 31 4.52 7.49 6.28
C LEU A 31 4.49 7.40 4.75
N CYS A 32 3.31 7.50 4.12
CA CYS A 32 3.14 7.52 2.66
C CYS A 32 3.80 6.33 1.96
N LEU A 33 3.67 5.13 2.54
CA LEU A 33 4.31 3.93 2.01
C LEU A 33 3.85 3.61 0.57
N PRO A 34 4.76 3.15 -0.30
CA PRO A 34 4.37 2.61 -1.60
C PRO A 34 3.59 1.29 -1.43
N MET A 35 2.76 0.95 -2.42
CA MET A 35 2.10 -0.35 -2.43
C MET A 35 3.14 -1.46 -2.62
N VAL A 36 3.22 -2.35 -1.64
CA VAL A 36 4.08 -3.53 -1.71
C VAL A 36 3.34 -4.63 -2.45
N ARG A 37 4.04 -5.29 -3.38
CA ARG A 37 3.51 -6.36 -4.22
C ARG A 37 4.42 -7.57 -4.11
N VAL A 38 3.85 -8.74 -3.87
CA VAL A 38 4.61 -10.00 -3.82
C VAL A 38 3.93 -11.03 -4.71
N GLU A 39 4.75 -11.76 -5.46
CA GLU A 39 4.30 -12.96 -6.16
C GLU A 39 4.07 -14.06 -5.11
N SER A 40 2.82 -14.49 -4.95
CA SER A 40 2.51 -15.58 -4.05
C SER A 40 2.75 -16.93 -4.73
N ARG A 41 2.69 -18.01 -3.93
CA ARG A 41 2.60 -19.38 -4.46
C ARG A 41 1.16 -19.88 -4.52
N ILE A 42 0.17 -19.00 -4.36
CA ILE A 42 -1.24 -19.34 -4.46
C ILE A 42 -1.59 -19.51 -5.94
N PRO A 43 -1.87 -20.74 -6.41
CA PRO A 43 -2.06 -20.99 -7.82
C PRO A 43 -3.39 -20.43 -8.31
N VAL A 44 -3.40 -19.88 -9.53
CA VAL A 44 -4.63 -19.50 -10.21
C VAL A 44 -5.23 -20.75 -10.86
N PRO A 45 -6.43 -21.19 -10.47
CA PRO A 45 -7.05 -22.35 -11.10
C PRO A 45 -7.38 -22.06 -12.57
N PRO A 46 -7.39 -23.09 -13.45
CA PRO A 46 -7.88 -22.93 -14.81
C PRO A 46 -9.32 -22.42 -14.78
N GLU A 47 -9.66 -21.51 -15.69
CA GLU A 47 -11.02 -20.94 -15.75
C GLU A 47 -11.45 -20.37 -14.38
N SER A 48 -10.62 -19.54 -13.75
CA SER A 48 -10.84 -19.04 -12.39
C SER A 48 -12.14 -18.26 -12.19
N PHE A 49 -12.79 -17.82 -13.29
CA PHE A 49 -14.12 -17.23 -13.28
C PHE A 49 -15.23 -18.26 -12.95
N MET A 50 -14.97 -19.56 -13.13
CA MET A 50 -15.89 -20.62 -12.74
C MET A 50 -15.80 -20.89 -11.25
N SER A 51 -16.96 -20.91 -10.59
CA SER A 51 -17.11 -21.16 -9.17
C SER A 51 -17.08 -22.65 -8.79
N HIS A 52 -16.96 -23.56 -9.75
CA HIS A 52 -17.00 -25.00 -9.55
C HIS A 52 -16.01 -25.71 -10.47
N CYS A 53 -15.68 -26.95 -10.11
CA CYS A 53 -14.85 -27.85 -10.89
C CYS A 53 -15.39 -29.28 -10.80
N TRP A 54 -15.77 -29.83 -11.96
CA TRP A 54 -16.27 -31.19 -12.09
C TRP A 54 -15.17 -32.22 -11.82
N PRO A 55 -15.51 -33.45 -11.38
CA PRO A 55 -14.54 -34.54 -11.31
C PRO A 55 -13.79 -34.71 -12.63
N GLU A 56 -12.49 -35.02 -12.57
CA GLU A 56 -11.62 -35.29 -13.72
C GLU A 56 -11.39 -34.09 -14.68
N ALA A 57 -11.93 -32.92 -14.35
CA ALA A 57 -11.73 -31.68 -15.10
C ALA A 57 -10.70 -30.76 -14.44
N ASN A 58 -10.03 -29.92 -15.23
CA ASN A 58 -9.18 -28.82 -14.77
C ASN A 58 -8.21 -29.24 -13.65
N GLU A 59 -8.28 -28.59 -12.48
CA GLU A 59 -7.41 -28.85 -11.33
C GLU A 59 -7.62 -30.20 -10.65
N ARG A 60 -8.66 -30.96 -11.06
CA ARG A 60 -8.99 -32.29 -10.55
C ARG A 60 -8.49 -33.43 -11.43
N ASN A 61 -7.68 -33.11 -12.43
CA ASN A 61 -6.87 -34.03 -13.23
C ASN A 61 -5.38 -33.80 -12.90
N ASP A 62 -4.45 -34.37 -13.68
CA ASP A 62 -2.99 -34.13 -13.59
C ASP A 62 -2.60 -32.68 -13.97
N TRP A 63 -3.11 -31.72 -13.20
CA TRP A 63 -2.93 -30.30 -13.43
C TRP A 63 -1.71 -29.75 -12.71
N VAL A 64 -0.93 -28.97 -13.47
CA VAL A 64 0.20 -28.19 -12.96
C VAL A 64 -0.14 -26.70 -13.05
N PRO A 65 -0.05 -25.93 -11.96
CA PRO A 65 -0.25 -24.49 -11.99
C PRO A 65 0.70 -23.78 -12.96
N LYS A 66 0.14 -22.93 -13.83
CA LYS A 66 0.91 -22.12 -14.79
C LYS A 66 1.10 -20.67 -14.33
N SER A 67 0.24 -20.20 -13.43
CA SER A 67 0.26 -18.83 -12.93
C SER A 67 -0.16 -18.81 -11.46
N PHE A 68 0.28 -17.75 -10.78
CA PHE A 68 0.04 -17.55 -9.36
C PHE A 68 -0.52 -16.15 -9.11
N TYR A 69 -1.31 -16.01 -8.05
CA TYR A 69 -1.86 -14.72 -7.67
C TYR A 69 -0.78 -13.78 -7.14
N LEU A 70 -0.89 -12.49 -7.47
CA LEU A 70 -0.11 -11.44 -6.86
C LEU A 70 -0.87 -10.89 -5.65
N LEU A 71 -0.20 -10.84 -4.50
CA LEU A 71 -0.75 -10.21 -3.31
C LEU A 71 -0.17 -8.80 -3.20
N GLN A 72 -1.00 -7.85 -2.76
CA GLN A 72 -0.59 -6.46 -2.64
C GLN A 72 -1.18 -5.81 -1.40
N THR A 73 -0.50 -4.80 -0.88
CA THR A 73 -1.02 -3.92 0.17
C THR A 73 -1.91 -2.83 -0.44
N PRO A 74 -2.83 -2.23 0.35
CA PRO A 74 -3.55 -1.04 -0.08
C PRO A 74 -2.62 0.14 -0.33
N SER A 75 -3.11 1.12 -1.09
CA SER A 75 -2.49 2.43 -1.21
C SER A 75 -2.62 3.21 0.10
N HIS A 76 -1.61 4.01 0.47
CA HIS A 76 -1.67 4.92 1.63
C HIS A 76 -2.87 5.88 1.55
N LYS A 77 -3.36 6.23 0.35
CA LYS A 77 -4.53 7.11 0.19
C LYS A 77 -5.84 6.48 0.67
N THR A 78 -5.95 5.15 0.56
CA THR A 78 -7.18 4.42 0.92
C THR A 78 -7.04 3.73 2.27
N GLY A 79 -5.84 3.25 2.62
CA GLY A 79 -5.56 2.58 3.89
C GLY A 79 -6.20 1.19 4.03
N PHE A 80 -7.04 0.77 3.08
CA PHE A 80 -7.81 -0.46 3.14
C PHE A 80 -7.91 -1.15 1.78
N LEU A 81 -7.83 -2.48 1.78
CA LEU A 81 -8.03 -3.35 0.62
C LEU A 81 -8.90 -4.53 1.03
N ASN A 82 -9.84 -4.92 0.17
CA ASN A 82 -10.61 -6.15 0.29
C ASN A 82 -10.63 -6.87 -1.05
N GLU A 83 -10.24 -8.14 -1.07
CA GLU A 83 -10.08 -8.91 -2.27
C GLU A 83 -10.63 -10.34 -2.13
N ARG A 84 -10.97 -10.92 -3.28
CA ARG A 84 -11.56 -12.25 -3.36
C ARG A 84 -10.88 -13.07 -4.44
N LEU A 85 -10.26 -14.19 -4.04
CA LEU A 85 -9.54 -15.10 -4.92
C LEU A 85 -10.20 -16.48 -4.95
N VAL A 86 -10.34 -17.05 -6.13
CA VAL A 86 -10.83 -18.42 -6.30
C VAL A 86 -9.64 -19.37 -6.19
N LEU A 87 -9.72 -20.34 -5.28
CA LEU A 87 -8.67 -21.34 -5.08
C LEU A 87 -8.98 -22.60 -5.91
N PRO A 88 -7.96 -23.40 -6.28
CA PRO A 88 -8.23 -24.70 -6.88
C PRO A 88 -8.95 -25.63 -5.91
N TRP A 89 -9.84 -26.44 -6.44
CA TRP A 89 -10.39 -27.56 -5.69
C TRP A 89 -9.28 -28.53 -5.25
N ARG A 90 -9.28 -28.92 -3.97
CA ARG A 90 -8.40 -29.97 -3.43
C ARG A 90 -9.22 -30.95 -2.59
N ARG A 91 -8.74 -32.19 -2.48
CA ARG A 91 -9.42 -33.26 -1.70
C ARG A 91 -9.29 -33.03 -0.20
N ASP A 92 -8.12 -32.57 0.24
CA ASP A 92 -7.77 -32.32 1.65
C ASP A 92 -8.21 -30.94 2.16
N ASN A 93 -8.60 -30.03 1.27
CA ASN A 93 -8.88 -28.62 1.55
C ASN A 93 -7.71 -27.89 2.26
N ALA A 94 -6.48 -28.35 2.07
CA ALA A 94 -5.31 -27.71 2.66
C ALA A 94 -4.72 -26.65 1.70
N TYR A 95 -4.46 -25.45 2.21
CA TYR A 95 -3.92 -24.32 1.45
C TYR A 95 -2.77 -23.62 2.21
N PRO A 96 -1.68 -24.33 2.54
CA PRO A 96 -0.54 -23.76 3.28
C PRO A 96 0.11 -22.58 2.54
N GLU A 97 0.03 -22.56 1.21
CA GLU A 97 0.58 -21.48 0.39
C GLU A 97 -0.12 -20.13 0.64
N VAL A 98 -1.35 -20.13 1.16
CA VAL A 98 -2.09 -18.90 1.49
C VAL A 98 -1.46 -18.20 2.69
N ASP A 99 -1.25 -18.94 3.79
CA ASP A 99 -0.58 -18.42 4.99
C ASP A 99 0.86 -18.00 4.66
N ALA A 100 1.60 -18.83 3.93
CA ALA A 100 2.95 -18.49 3.48
C ALA A 100 2.98 -17.21 2.62
N GLY A 101 2.00 -17.03 1.71
CA GLY A 101 1.87 -15.84 0.89
C GLY A 101 1.64 -14.57 1.71
N PHE A 102 0.74 -14.60 2.69
CA PHE A 102 0.50 -13.45 3.56
C PHE A 102 1.68 -13.16 4.50
N ARG A 103 2.40 -14.18 4.98
CA ARG A 103 3.64 -13.97 5.73
C ARG A 103 4.70 -13.27 4.88
N LEU A 104 4.86 -13.67 3.62
CA LEU A 104 5.78 -13.04 2.69
C LEU A 104 5.41 -11.59 2.42
N LEU A 105 4.11 -11.31 2.19
CA LEU A 105 3.62 -9.93 2.02
C LEU A 105 3.91 -9.08 3.25
N ARG A 106 3.65 -9.62 4.45
CA ARG A 106 3.94 -8.95 5.71
C ARG A 106 5.42 -8.63 5.88
N GLN A 107 6.30 -9.58 5.63
CA GLN A 107 7.74 -9.36 5.71
C GLN A 107 8.22 -8.27 4.74
N ALA A 108 7.74 -8.30 3.49
CA ALA A 108 8.07 -7.28 2.50
C ALA A 108 7.54 -5.88 2.91
N PHE A 109 6.36 -5.82 3.53
CA PHE A 109 5.81 -4.59 4.06
C PHE A 109 6.58 -4.07 5.28
N GLU A 110 6.92 -4.93 6.24
CA GLU A 110 7.71 -4.58 7.44
C GLU A 110 9.10 -4.03 7.05
N GLU A 111 9.73 -4.57 6.01
CA GLU A 111 11.00 -4.06 5.49
C GLU A 111 10.85 -2.67 4.85
N MET A 112 9.78 -2.45 4.08
CA MET A 112 9.49 -1.12 3.51
C MET A 112 9.18 -0.10 4.61
N LEU A 113 8.39 -0.49 5.61
CA LEU A 113 8.06 0.34 6.77
C LEU A 113 9.33 0.78 7.50
N ARG A 114 10.29 -0.14 7.70
CA ARG A 114 11.58 0.16 8.31
C ARG A 114 12.35 1.21 7.51
N GLN A 115 12.49 1.02 6.19
CA GLN A 115 13.20 1.95 5.31
C GLN A 115 12.57 3.36 5.31
N SER A 116 11.24 3.45 5.27
CA SER A 116 10.55 4.75 5.31
C SER A 116 10.63 5.42 6.67
N SER A 117 10.64 4.63 7.76
CA SER A 117 10.78 5.16 9.13
C SER A 117 12.16 5.78 9.37
N ASP A 118 13.20 5.32 8.67
CA ASP A 118 14.55 5.88 8.77
C ASP A 118 14.67 7.29 8.14
N SER A 119 13.68 7.72 7.35
CA SER A 119 13.63 9.06 6.77
C SER A 119 13.15 10.10 7.78
N ALA A 120 14.08 10.74 8.48
CA ALA A 120 13.77 11.72 9.52
C ALA A 120 13.00 12.95 8.97
N PRO A 121 11.98 13.46 9.71
CA PRO A 121 11.29 14.69 9.34
C PRO A 121 12.21 15.92 9.49
N MET A 122 11.98 16.94 8.67
CA MET A 122 12.72 18.20 8.71
C MET A 122 11.74 19.38 8.55
N ASP A 123 11.88 20.40 9.39
CA ASP A 123 11.20 21.70 9.26
C ASP A 123 12.25 22.81 9.39
N GLU A 124 12.69 23.37 8.26
CA GLU A 124 13.68 24.45 8.22
C GLU A 124 13.02 25.78 7.88
N LYS A 125 13.12 26.73 8.81
CA LYS A 125 12.63 28.11 8.64
C LYS A 125 13.80 29.07 8.62
N LYS A 126 13.98 29.75 7.49
CA LYS A 126 15.01 30.78 7.30
C LYS A 126 14.33 32.11 7.02
N VAL A 127 14.75 33.14 7.74
CA VAL A 127 14.38 34.53 7.50
C VAL A 127 15.65 35.28 7.18
N LEU A 128 15.66 35.94 6.02
CA LEU A 128 16.74 36.84 5.61
C LEU A 128 16.19 38.25 5.58
N GLU A 129 16.83 39.14 6.33
CA GLU A 129 16.53 40.56 6.28
C GLU A 129 17.65 41.33 5.60
N THR A 130 17.29 42.51 5.09
CA THR A 130 18.26 43.49 4.60
C THR A 130 19.31 43.75 5.68
N THR A 131 20.57 43.61 5.30
CA THR A 131 21.69 43.82 6.24
C THR A 131 21.66 45.24 6.77
N THR A 132 22.16 45.44 7.99
CA THR A 132 22.23 46.78 8.61
C THR A 132 22.96 47.79 7.72
N VAL A 133 24.01 47.36 7.02
CA VAL A 133 24.76 48.21 6.08
C VAL A 133 23.88 48.66 4.90
N ALA A 134 23.09 47.75 4.34
CA ALA A 134 22.17 48.08 3.25
C ALA A 134 21.01 48.96 3.76
N LYS A 135 20.46 48.68 4.95
CA LYS A 135 19.44 49.53 5.61
C LYS A 135 19.95 50.96 5.85
N GLN A 136 21.21 51.11 6.28
CA GLN A 136 21.85 52.41 6.48
C GLN A 136 22.03 53.19 5.17
N ARG A 137 22.44 52.52 4.08
CA ARG A 137 22.62 53.17 2.77
C ARG A 137 21.33 53.74 2.20
N ILE A 138 20.19 53.09 2.45
CA ILE A 138 18.89 53.50 1.90
C ILE A 138 18.07 54.38 2.86
N ALA A 139 18.49 54.50 4.13
CA ALA A 139 17.71 55.19 5.17
C ALA A 139 17.34 56.64 4.79
N GLY A 140 18.26 57.39 4.20
CA GLY A 140 18.02 58.77 3.78
C GLY A 140 16.97 58.89 2.67
N ALA A 141 17.07 58.04 1.64
CA ALA A 141 16.10 58.00 0.55
C ALA A 141 14.70 57.57 1.04
N PHE A 142 14.65 56.57 1.92
CA PHE A 142 13.41 56.08 2.52
C PHE A 142 12.71 57.15 3.36
N MET A 143 13.45 57.92 4.17
CA MET A 143 12.89 59.02 4.96
C MET A 143 12.35 60.16 4.09
N ALA A 144 13.07 60.54 3.03
CA ALA A 144 12.62 61.58 2.10
C ALA A 144 11.29 61.19 1.42
N GLU A 145 11.14 59.93 1.02
CA GLU A 145 9.91 59.40 0.44
C GLU A 145 8.73 59.44 1.43
N ARG A 146 8.95 59.03 2.69
CA ARG A 146 7.91 59.09 3.74
C ARG A 146 7.41 60.51 3.99
N ILE A 147 8.32 61.50 4.03
CA ILE A 147 7.97 62.91 4.21
C ILE A 147 7.13 63.41 3.02
N LEU A 148 7.55 63.11 1.80
CA LEU A 148 6.81 63.49 0.59
C LEU A 148 5.40 62.88 0.52
N GLN A 149 5.21 61.65 1.01
CA GLN A 149 3.89 61.02 1.10
C GLN A 149 2.99 61.68 2.15
N ALA A 150 3.53 62.06 3.31
CA ALA A 150 2.76 62.66 4.39
C ALA A 150 2.25 64.08 4.07
N VAL A 151 2.94 64.81 3.19
CA VAL A 151 2.53 66.16 2.75
C VAL A 151 1.47 66.12 1.63
N LYS A 152 1.29 64.96 0.98
CA LYS A 152 0.29 64.76 -0.09
C LYS A 152 -1.04 64.18 0.42
N ALA A 153 -1.11 63.73 1.67
CA ALA A 153 -2.32 63.23 2.34
C ALA A 153 -3.06 64.38 3.05
#